data_AF-A9A4Z0-F1
#
_entry.id   AF-A9A4Z0-F1
#
_cell.length_a   1.000
_cell.length_b   1.000
_cell.length_c   1.000
_cell.angle_alpha   90.00
_cell.angle_beta   90.00
_cell.angle_gamma   90.00
#
_symmetry.space_group_name_H-M   'P 1'
#
loop_
_entity.id
_entity.type
_entity.pdbx_description
1 polymer ?
#
loop_
_entity_poly.entity_id
_entity_poly.type
_entity_poly.pdbx_seq_one_letter_code
_entity_poly.pdbx_strand_id
1 'polypeptide(L)'
;MANITFTIPSVLNHGGGEKKIEIPADSLQDVFTKISEQMGDDFKRRVLEGDGTPRSLINIYINGKNAKFSSGMETALKDGDEIYILPAVAGGSEELSPKELDKFSRQVMLEEIGYGGQLKLKNAKVCVVGTGGLGHPIISRLATMGVGNLRIIDRDVIELSNLHRQIMFDEDDVGQVKVEVAAKKLQKLNPDCKIEALAVSINDYTALEVVEGCDVVIDALDSVNARYALNKACVKYNIPFVTGAAVGTSGQAFTVLPKESACYFCMFPELNEDTMPTCSIEGVHPPILSIVGAIEVAEAVKIILGKKPNLSERILHIDLESLDFNSTRTFRADECPICGTGKLEVVQKEELILEELCGRNRGKRTYSITPTDTFELDVDAVTNIAKQKGFLVDNQGDLGLSMRTNDLSVSFMKKGSAVVVGPKDEDDAISLYNCLLGKEIKA
;
A
#
# COMPACT_ATOMS: atom_id res chain seq x y z
N MET A 1 -0.98 56.67 -0.81
CA MET A 1 -1.69 55.40 -0.95
C MET A 1 -2.08 55.17 -2.38
N ALA A 2 -1.40 54.21 -2.98
CA ALA A 2 -1.77 53.64 -4.27
C ALA A 2 -3.05 52.81 -4.12
N ASN A 3 -3.93 52.81 -5.13
CA ASN A 3 -5.04 51.88 -5.18
C ASN A 3 -4.59 50.55 -5.81
N ILE A 4 -4.82 49.45 -5.09
CA ILE A 4 -4.26 48.13 -5.42
C ILE A 4 -5.40 47.13 -5.55
N THR A 5 -5.33 46.24 -6.55
CA THR A 5 -6.23 45.08 -6.64
C THR A 5 -5.56 43.87 -6.01
N PHE A 6 -6.04 43.42 -4.85
CA PHE A 6 -5.57 42.20 -4.18
C PHE A 6 -6.47 41.00 -4.52
N THR A 7 -5.89 39.95 -5.09
CA THR A 7 -6.61 38.76 -5.52
C THR A 7 -6.26 37.56 -4.65
N ILE A 8 -7.30 36.93 -4.10
CA ILE A 8 -7.25 35.75 -3.25
C ILE A 8 -7.78 34.55 -4.06
N PRO A 9 -7.00 33.47 -4.20
CA PRO A 9 -7.42 32.30 -4.95
C PRO A 9 -8.49 31.53 -4.18
N SER A 10 -9.30 30.74 -4.90
CA SER A 10 -10.41 29.97 -4.33
C SER A 10 -10.03 29.10 -3.12
N VAL A 11 -8.82 28.55 -3.14
CA VAL A 11 -8.24 27.72 -2.07
C VAL A 11 -8.03 28.46 -0.74
N LEU A 12 -7.83 29.78 -0.80
CA LEU A 12 -7.72 30.66 0.38
C LEU A 12 -9.03 31.42 0.65
N ASN A 13 -10.07 31.22 -0.16
CA ASN A 13 -11.37 31.86 -0.07
C ASN A 13 -12.51 30.84 0.13
N HIS A 14 -12.31 29.84 0.98
CA HIS A 14 -13.36 28.86 1.35
C HIS A 14 -14.04 28.15 0.16
N GLY A 15 -13.37 28.04 -0.99
CA GLY A 15 -13.95 27.43 -2.19
C GLY A 15 -14.98 28.30 -2.93
N GLY A 16 -15.18 29.55 -2.51
CA GLY A 16 -16.15 30.50 -3.12
C GLY A 16 -15.68 31.15 -4.43
N GLY A 17 -14.70 30.56 -5.12
CA GLY A 17 -14.04 31.16 -6.29
C GLY A 17 -12.97 32.20 -5.93
N GLU A 18 -12.31 32.75 -6.96
CA GLU A 18 -11.35 33.85 -6.78
C GLU A 18 -12.06 35.10 -6.26
N LYS A 19 -11.44 35.81 -5.32
CA LYS A 19 -11.95 37.04 -4.74
C LYS A 19 -10.97 38.18 -4.99
N LYS A 20 -11.44 39.25 -5.63
CA LYS A 20 -10.69 40.49 -5.85
C LYS A 20 -11.14 41.56 -4.89
N ILE A 21 -10.20 42.27 -4.28
CA ILE A 21 -10.45 43.31 -3.28
C ILE A 21 -9.62 44.53 -3.66
N GLU A 22 -10.27 45.67 -3.83
CA GLU A 22 -9.61 46.96 -4.02
C GLU A 22 -9.19 47.52 -2.66
N ILE A 23 -7.91 47.87 -2.51
CA ILE A 23 -7.35 48.30 -1.24
C ILE A 23 -6.31 49.42 -1.40
N PRO A 24 -6.47 50.57 -0.71
CA PRO A 24 -5.48 51.62 -0.74
C PRO A 24 -4.30 51.28 0.18
N ALA A 25 -3.08 51.21 -0.35
CA ALA A 25 -1.90 50.88 0.43
C ALA A 25 -0.60 51.49 -0.14
N ASP A 26 0.42 51.63 0.70
CA ASP A 26 1.72 52.19 0.32
C ASP A 26 2.83 51.13 0.17
N SER A 27 2.67 49.95 0.80
CA SER A 27 3.64 48.85 0.77
C SER A 27 2.96 47.48 0.87
N LEU A 28 3.72 46.40 0.59
CA LEU A 28 3.25 45.04 0.79
C LEU A 28 2.81 44.77 2.25
N GLN A 29 3.58 45.24 3.24
CA GLN A 29 3.22 45.07 4.65
C GLN A 29 1.87 45.72 5.01
N ASP A 30 1.62 46.91 4.48
CA ASP A 30 0.38 47.63 4.68
C ASP A 30 -0.81 46.87 4.05
N VAL A 31 -0.64 46.33 2.84
CA VAL A 31 -1.66 45.49 2.17
C VAL A 31 -2.01 44.25 3.00
N PHE A 32 -1.01 43.48 3.45
CA PHE A 32 -1.25 42.24 4.19
C PHE A 32 -1.89 42.47 5.56
N THR A 33 -1.59 43.61 6.19
CA THR A 33 -2.23 44.01 7.45
C THR A 33 -3.72 44.27 7.22
N LYS A 34 -4.04 45.16 6.27
CA LYS A 34 -5.42 45.57 5.98
C LYS A 34 -6.28 44.42 5.42
N ILE A 35 -5.73 43.58 4.54
CA ILE A 35 -6.46 42.43 3.99
C ILE A 35 -6.76 41.38 5.07
N SER A 36 -5.85 41.19 6.03
CA SER A 36 -6.05 40.25 7.13
C SER A 36 -7.12 40.73 8.11
N GLU A 37 -7.18 42.04 8.38
CA GLU A 37 -8.28 42.63 9.16
C GLU A 37 -9.63 42.45 8.47
N GLN A 38 -9.68 42.60 7.15
CA GLN A 38 -10.91 42.44 6.38
C GLN A 38 -11.35 40.97 6.23
N MET A 39 -10.40 40.04 6.10
CA MET A 39 -10.68 38.62 5.88
C MET A 39 -10.83 37.79 7.17
N GLY A 40 -10.40 38.33 8.31
CA GLY A 40 -10.55 37.72 9.63
C GLY A 40 -9.48 36.67 9.97
N ASP A 41 -9.62 36.11 11.18
CA ASP A 41 -8.59 35.28 11.81
C ASP A 41 -8.25 34.00 11.05
N ASP A 42 -9.21 33.39 10.35
CA ASP A 42 -8.95 32.16 9.60
C ASP A 42 -8.02 32.40 8.41
N PHE A 43 -8.22 33.49 7.66
CA PHE A 43 -7.31 33.89 6.59
C PHE A 43 -5.94 34.24 7.15
N LYS A 44 -5.90 35.04 8.23
CA LYS A 44 -4.67 35.42 8.91
C LYS A 44 -3.85 34.20 9.31
N ARG A 45 -4.48 33.18 9.91
CA ARG A 45 -3.84 31.92 10.30
C ARG A 45 -3.27 31.15 9.12
N ARG A 46 -3.92 31.18 7.95
CA ARG A 46 -3.49 30.45 6.74
C ARG A 46 -2.41 31.17 5.93
N VAL A 47 -2.34 32.50 6.01
CA VAL A 47 -1.52 33.34 5.13
C VAL A 47 -0.35 33.99 5.86
N LEU A 48 -0.46 34.28 7.15
CA LEU A 48 0.59 34.93 7.95
C LEU A 48 1.15 34.02 9.06
N GLU A 49 2.39 34.29 9.45
CA GLU A 49 3.04 33.80 10.66
C GLU A 49 2.64 34.65 11.89
N GLY A 50 3.03 34.20 13.09
CA GLY A 50 2.71 34.89 14.36
C GLY A 50 3.32 36.28 14.49
N ASP A 51 4.37 36.58 13.74
CA ASP A 51 5.03 37.90 13.68
C ASP A 51 4.43 38.84 12.61
N GLY A 52 3.38 38.39 11.90
CA GLY A 52 2.70 39.16 10.85
C GLY A 52 3.36 39.11 9.48
N THR A 53 4.44 38.35 9.30
CA THR A 53 5.02 38.10 7.98
C THR A 53 4.22 37.04 7.20
N PRO A 54 4.17 37.08 5.85
CA PRO A 54 3.55 36.02 5.07
C PRO A 54 4.24 34.69 5.31
N ARG A 55 3.46 33.61 5.46
CA ARG A 55 4.01 32.27 5.61
C ARG A 55 4.94 31.95 4.45
N SER A 56 6.00 31.19 4.72
CA SER A 56 6.93 30.70 3.70
C SER A 56 6.26 29.96 2.54
N LEU A 57 5.07 29.42 2.79
CA LEU A 57 4.19 28.75 1.85
C LEU A 57 3.22 29.70 1.13
N ILE A 58 3.46 31.01 1.07
CA ILE A 58 2.67 31.96 0.27
C ILE A 58 3.60 32.66 -0.73
N ASN A 59 3.43 32.38 -2.01
CA ASN A 59 4.05 33.12 -3.10
C ASN A 59 3.25 34.38 -3.39
N ILE A 60 3.95 35.51 -3.53
CA ILE A 60 3.34 36.83 -3.78
C ILE A 60 3.76 37.30 -5.16
N TYR A 61 2.80 37.73 -5.97
CA TYR A 61 3.04 38.29 -7.29
C TYR A 61 2.53 39.73 -7.33
N ILE A 62 3.32 40.65 -7.89
CA ILE A 62 2.91 42.02 -8.20
C ILE A 62 2.95 42.17 -9.72
N ASN A 63 1.83 42.52 -10.34
CA ASN A 63 1.68 42.65 -11.80
C ASN A 63 2.23 41.41 -12.56
N GLY A 64 1.95 40.21 -12.03
CA GLY A 64 2.41 38.94 -12.60
C GLY A 64 3.89 38.58 -12.35
N LYS A 65 4.67 39.41 -11.65
CA LYS A 65 6.07 39.11 -11.30
C LYS A 65 6.18 38.65 -9.85
N ASN A 66 6.85 37.52 -9.62
CA ASN A 66 7.07 36.99 -8.27
C ASN A 66 7.91 37.98 -7.45
N ALA A 67 7.46 38.30 -6.24
CA ALA A 67 8.01 39.36 -5.41
C ALA A 67 9.32 39.00 -4.67
N LYS A 68 10.06 37.96 -5.09
CA LYS A 68 11.42 37.61 -4.59
C LYS A 68 12.50 38.67 -4.95
N PHE A 69 12.24 39.95 -4.70
CA PHE A 69 13.16 41.06 -4.91
C PHE A 69 13.78 41.55 -3.59
N SER A 70 14.90 42.29 -3.69
CA SER A 70 15.84 42.66 -2.61
C SER A 70 15.27 43.45 -1.41
N SER A 71 14.00 43.87 -1.43
CA SER A 71 13.37 44.72 -0.41
C SER A 71 12.23 44.05 0.37
N GLY A 72 11.83 42.82 0.03
CA GLY A 72 10.85 42.04 0.78
C GLY A 72 9.52 42.78 1.06
N MET A 73 9.08 42.77 2.32
CA MET A 73 7.82 43.38 2.77
C MET A 73 7.80 44.92 2.70
N GLU A 74 8.96 45.57 2.56
CA GLU A 74 9.10 47.02 2.41
C GLU A 74 8.93 47.49 0.95
N THR A 75 8.60 46.56 0.04
CA THR A 75 8.36 46.91 -1.38
C THR A 75 7.24 47.94 -1.49
N ALA A 76 7.57 49.12 -2.02
CA ALA A 76 6.65 50.21 -2.29
C ALA A 76 5.73 49.88 -3.47
N LEU A 77 4.45 50.19 -3.33
CA LEU A 77 3.42 49.90 -4.33
C LEU A 77 3.02 51.15 -5.13
N LYS A 78 2.60 50.95 -6.39
CA LYS A 78 2.15 51.99 -7.31
C LYS A 78 0.66 51.88 -7.59
N ASP A 79 0.06 52.99 -7.96
CA ASP A 79 -1.36 53.04 -8.31
C ASP A 79 -1.66 52.12 -9.48
N GLY A 80 -2.67 51.25 -9.31
CA GLY A 80 -3.05 50.23 -10.29
C GLY A 80 -2.23 48.94 -10.24
N ASP A 81 -1.36 48.74 -9.24
CA ASP A 81 -0.68 47.45 -9.07
C ASP A 81 -1.70 46.35 -8.72
N GLU A 82 -1.55 45.18 -9.34
CA GLU A 82 -2.29 43.97 -9.02
C GLU A 82 -1.44 43.03 -8.18
N ILE A 83 -1.93 42.66 -6.99
CA ILE A 83 -1.29 41.68 -6.12
C ILE A 83 -2.07 40.38 -6.17
N TYR A 84 -1.38 39.29 -6.45
CA TYR A 84 -1.95 37.95 -6.45
C TYR A 84 -1.16 37.09 -5.47
N ILE A 85 -1.86 36.52 -4.48
CA ILE A 85 -1.25 35.53 -3.60
C ILE A 85 -1.57 34.14 -4.11
N LEU A 86 -0.56 33.31 -4.15
CA LEU A 86 -0.73 31.88 -4.29
C LEU A 86 -0.25 31.26 -3.01
N PRO A 87 -1.00 30.34 -2.37
CA PRO A 87 -0.30 29.36 -1.58
C PRO A 87 0.79 28.79 -2.48
N ALA A 88 2.00 28.66 -1.97
CA ALA A 88 3.09 27.99 -2.61
C ALA A 88 2.66 26.53 -2.79
N VAL A 89 1.90 26.31 -3.86
CA VAL A 89 1.63 24.99 -4.41
C VAL A 89 2.81 24.55 -5.27
N ALA A 90 3.78 25.42 -5.52
CA ALA A 90 5.05 25.10 -6.13
C ALA A 90 6.01 26.25 -5.84
N GLY A 91 7.00 26.02 -4.99
CA GLY A 91 8.25 26.76 -5.10
C GLY A 91 9.01 26.21 -6.31
N GLY A 92 8.59 26.48 -7.54
CA GLY A 92 9.35 26.11 -8.75
C GLY A 92 9.85 24.66 -8.84
N SER A 93 9.33 23.73 -8.05
CA SER A 93 9.66 22.32 -8.16
C SER A 93 8.76 21.75 -9.24
N GLU A 94 9.35 21.45 -10.40
CA GLU A 94 8.75 20.64 -11.47
C GLU A 94 8.34 19.22 -11.01
N GLU A 95 8.48 18.92 -9.71
CA GLU A 95 8.32 17.60 -9.12
C GLU A 95 6.86 17.16 -8.95
N LEU A 96 5.90 18.09 -8.72
CA LEU A 96 4.46 17.80 -8.79
C LEU A 96 3.83 18.58 -9.94
N SER A 97 3.23 17.87 -10.89
CA SER A 97 2.55 18.47 -12.03
C SER A 97 1.27 19.21 -11.60
N PRO A 98 0.78 20.18 -12.39
CA PRO A 98 -0.50 20.85 -12.12
C PRO A 98 -1.68 19.88 -11.94
N LYS A 99 -1.69 18.78 -12.73
CA LYS A 99 -2.69 17.71 -12.61
C LYS A 99 -2.62 17.01 -11.25
N GLU A 100 -1.42 16.69 -10.76
CA GLU A 100 -1.23 16.07 -9.45
C GLU A 100 -1.64 17.02 -8.32
N LEU A 101 -1.32 18.32 -8.45
CA LEU A 101 -1.72 19.34 -7.47
C LEU A 101 -3.23 19.52 -7.37
N ASP A 102 -3.93 19.51 -8.50
CA ASP A 102 -5.40 19.55 -8.50
C ASP A 102 -5.98 18.28 -7.86
N LYS A 103 -5.49 17.11 -8.30
CA LYS A 103 -5.93 15.78 -7.81
C LYS A 103 -5.75 15.62 -6.30
N PHE A 104 -4.59 16.01 -5.76
CA PHE A 104 -4.24 15.83 -4.35
C PHE A 104 -4.43 17.10 -3.51
N SER A 105 -5.08 18.13 -4.05
CA SER A 105 -5.31 19.43 -3.39
C SER A 105 -5.83 19.29 -1.96
N ARG A 106 -6.77 18.38 -1.70
CA ARG A 106 -7.34 18.18 -0.35
C ARG A 106 -6.35 17.53 0.61
N GLN A 107 -5.45 16.66 0.13
CA GLN A 107 -4.38 16.06 0.93
C GLN A 107 -3.26 17.07 1.20
N VAL A 108 -2.88 17.86 0.19
CA VAL A 108 -1.85 18.91 0.32
C VAL A 108 -2.25 19.97 1.34
N MET A 109 -3.54 20.22 1.53
CA MET A 109 -4.05 21.15 2.55
C MET A 109 -4.04 20.59 3.97
N LEU A 110 -3.86 19.28 4.16
CA LEU A 110 -3.74 18.70 5.50
C LEU A 110 -2.38 19.06 6.08
N GLU A 111 -2.36 19.65 7.27
CA GLU A 111 -1.13 19.94 8.01
C GLU A 111 -0.25 18.68 8.18
N GLU A 112 -0.89 17.52 8.34
CA GLU A 112 -0.19 16.25 8.50
C GLU A 112 0.63 15.86 7.25
N ILE A 113 0.13 16.15 6.04
CA ILE A 113 0.75 15.74 4.77
C ILE A 113 1.47 16.93 4.15
N GLY A 114 0.76 18.02 3.83
CA GLY A 114 1.33 19.17 3.16
C GLY A 114 1.83 18.86 1.74
N TYR A 115 2.40 19.87 1.08
CA TYR A 115 3.08 19.66 -0.21
C TYR A 115 4.25 18.68 -0.09
N GLY A 116 5.09 18.87 0.94
CA GLY A 116 6.28 18.04 1.15
C GLY A 116 5.94 16.57 1.44
N GLY A 117 4.86 16.29 2.16
CA GLY A 117 4.41 14.92 2.39
C GLY A 117 3.81 14.29 1.14
N GLN A 118 3.09 15.05 0.32
CA GLN A 118 2.61 14.55 -0.97
C GLN A 118 3.77 14.18 -1.91
N LEU A 119 4.85 14.98 -1.89
CA LEU A 119 6.06 14.68 -2.63
C LEU A 119 6.78 13.42 -2.10
N LYS A 120 6.83 13.22 -0.78
CA LYS A 120 7.34 11.98 -0.18
C LYS A 120 6.51 10.77 -0.61
N LEU A 121 5.18 10.87 -0.62
CA LEU A 121 4.30 9.81 -1.13
C LEU A 121 4.61 9.50 -2.60
N LYS A 122 4.71 10.52 -3.45
CA LYS A 122 5.07 10.35 -4.87
C LYS A 122 6.42 9.65 -5.05
N ASN A 123 7.41 9.95 -4.22
CA ASN A 123 8.73 9.37 -4.36
C ASN A 123 8.89 7.99 -3.67
N ALA A 124 7.92 7.60 -2.84
CA ALA A 124 7.97 6.35 -2.10
C ALA A 124 7.76 5.11 -2.99
N LYS A 125 8.39 4.02 -2.56
CA LYS A 125 8.17 2.65 -3.03
C LYS A 125 7.63 1.79 -1.91
N VAL A 126 6.35 1.45 -2.01
CA VAL A 126 5.65 0.61 -1.02
C VAL A 126 5.46 -0.80 -1.58
N CYS A 127 5.82 -1.81 -0.79
CA CYS A 127 5.49 -3.21 -1.09
C CYS A 127 4.24 -3.61 -0.30
N VAL A 128 3.22 -4.12 -0.98
CA VAL A 128 2.03 -4.71 -0.36
C VAL A 128 1.99 -6.19 -0.70
N VAL A 129 2.02 -7.01 0.34
CA VAL A 129 2.04 -8.46 0.20
C VAL A 129 0.66 -9.00 0.52
N GLY A 130 0.00 -9.56 -0.49
CA GLY A 130 -1.40 -9.94 -0.47
C GLY A 130 -2.27 -8.90 -1.18
N THR A 131 -2.98 -9.33 -2.23
CA THR A 131 -3.98 -8.54 -2.96
C THR A 131 -5.39 -9.10 -2.74
N GLY A 132 -5.63 -9.68 -1.55
CA GLY A 132 -6.90 -10.25 -1.15
C GLY A 132 -7.86 -9.22 -0.55
N GLY A 133 -8.74 -9.70 0.34
CA GLY A 133 -9.77 -8.86 0.96
C GLY A 133 -9.20 -7.74 1.82
N LEU A 134 -8.09 -7.99 2.54
CA LEU A 134 -7.35 -6.96 3.28
C LEU A 134 -6.48 -6.09 2.35
N GLY A 135 -5.86 -6.70 1.34
CA GLY A 135 -4.98 -6.02 0.39
C GLY A 135 -5.69 -4.98 -0.49
N HIS A 136 -6.91 -5.27 -0.96
CA HIS A 136 -7.69 -4.37 -1.83
C HIS A 136 -7.89 -2.95 -1.30
N PRO A 137 -8.40 -2.74 -0.08
CA PRO A 137 -8.53 -1.38 0.47
C PRO A 137 -7.15 -0.70 0.62
N ILE A 138 -6.09 -1.46 0.93
CA ILE A 138 -4.73 -0.93 1.10
C ILE A 138 -4.19 -0.40 -0.24
N ILE A 139 -4.08 -1.26 -1.26
CA ILE A 139 -3.49 -0.92 -2.55
C ILE A 139 -4.27 0.19 -3.26
N SER A 140 -5.61 0.15 -3.16
CA SER A 140 -6.47 1.19 -3.74
C SER A 140 -6.26 2.54 -3.05
N ARG A 141 -6.13 2.54 -1.73
CA ARG A 141 -5.94 3.76 -0.96
C ARG A 141 -4.55 4.35 -1.20
N LEU A 142 -3.49 3.55 -1.18
CA LEU A 142 -2.14 4.03 -1.46
C LEU A 142 -2.03 4.62 -2.87
N ALA A 143 -2.59 3.93 -3.88
CA ALA A 143 -2.61 4.43 -5.25
C ALA A 143 -3.35 5.76 -5.36
N THR A 144 -4.53 5.88 -4.73
CA THR A 144 -5.34 7.12 -4.76
C THR A 144 -4.80 8.23 -3.87
N MET A 145 -3.97 7.92 -2.87
CA MET A 145 -3.24 8.89 -2.06
C MET A 145 -2.00 9.45 -2.76
N GLY A 146 -1.62 8.89 -3.92
CA GLY A 146 -0.51 9.37 -4.73
C GLY A 146 0.84 8.75 -4.37
N VAL A 147 0.86 7.52 -3.83
CA VAL A 147 2.11 6.74 -3.77
C VAL A 147 2.61 6.50 -5.20
N GLY A 148 3.87 6.81 -5.49
CA GLY A 148 4.35 6.76 -6.87
C GLY A 148 4.79 5.38 -7.34
N ASN A 149 5.23 4.50 -6.46
CA ASN A 149 5.62 3.13 -6.82
C ASN A 149 4.96 2.14 -5.87
N LEU A 150 4.11 1.26 -6.41
CA LEU A 150 3.49 0.17 -5.68
C LEU A 150 3.96 -1.17 -6.23
N ARG A 151 4.69 -1.90 -5.40
CA ARG A 151 4.96 -3.31 -5.64
C ARG A 151 3.85 -4.11 -4.96
N ILE A 152 3.12 -4.92 -5.72
CA ILE A 152 2.05 -5.76 -5.21
C ILE A 152 2.38 -7.23 -5.45
N ILE A 153 2.18 -8.05 -4.43
CA ILE A 153 2.55 -9.47 -4.45
C ILE A 153 1.32 -10.31 -4.14
N ASP A 154 1.02 -11.30 -4.96
CA ASP A 154 0.00 -12.31 -4.67
C ASP A 154 0.23 -13.53 -5.55
N ARG A 155 0.01 -14.73 -5.01
CA ARG A 155 0.23 -16.00 -5.73
C ARG A 155 -1.05 -16.68 -6.19
N ASP A 156 -2.21 -16.06 -5.97
CA ASP A 156 -3.50 -16.70 -6.21
C ASP A 156 -4.16 -16.25 -7.53
N VAL A 157 -5.19 -17.03 -7.90
CA VAL A 157 -6.17 -16.71 -8.94
C VAL A 157 -7.50 -16.26 -8.32
N ILE A 158 -8.28 -15.49 -9.07
CA ILE A 158 -9.56 -14.95 -8.63
C ILE A 158 -10.63 -16.04 -8.64
N GLU A 159 -11.39 -16.16 -7.56
CA GLU A 159 -12.48 -17.11 -7.43
C GLU A 159 -13.80 -16.41 -7.13
N LEU A 160 -14.93 -17.02 -7.52
CA LEU A 160 -16.26 -16.48 -7.22
C LEU A 160 -16.48 -16.25 -5.71
N SER A 161 -15.95 -17.14 -4.87
CA SER A 161 -15.99 -17.05 -3.41
C SER A 161 -15.28 -15.82 -2.85
N ASN A 162 -14.43 -15.15 -3.65
CA ASN A 162 -13.64 -14.01 -3.23
C ASN A 162 -14.42 -12.70 -3.38
N LEU A 163 -15.36 -12.62 -4.33
CA LEU A 163 -15.97 -11.35 -4.78
C LEU A 163 -16.75 -10.60 -3.68
N HIS A 164 -17.28 -11.31 -2.67
CA HIS A 164 -18.01 -10.67 -1.57
C HIS A 164 -17.14 -9.76 -0.68
N ARG A 165 -15.81 -9.95 -0.70
CA ARG A 165 -14.85 -9.16 0.11
C ARG A 165 -13.71 -8.56 -0.71
N GLN A 166 -13.48 -9.06 -1.93
CA GLN A 166 -12.44 -8.59 -2.83
C GLN A 166 -13.04 -7.65 -3.89
N ILE A 167 -13.50 -6.48 -3.44
CA ILE A 167 -14.33 -5.54 -4.22
C ILE A 167 -13.69 -4.93 -5.48
N MET A 168 -12.39 -5.14 -5.70
CA MET A 168 -11.74 -4.72 -6.94
C MET A 168 -12.10 -5.65 -8.09
N PHE A 169 -12.44 -6.92 -7.81
CA PHE A 169 -12.75 -7.93 -8.82
C PHE A 169 -14.24 -8.06 -9.09
N ASP A 170 -14.58 -8.56 -10.26
CA ASP A 170 -15.93 -8.89 -10.69
C ASP A 170 -15.99 -10.31 -11.28
N GLU A 171 -17.18 -10.76 -11.71
CA GLU A 171 -17.37 -12.13 -12.22
C GLU A 171 -16.58 -12.42 -13.50
N ASP A 172 -16.31 -11.40 -14.32
CA ASP A 172 -15.53 -11.55 -15.56
C ASP A 172 -14.03 -11.77 -15.27
N ASP A 173 -13.57 -11.43 -14.07
CA ASP A 173 -12.19 -11.65 -13.65
C ASP A 173 -11.91 -13.07 -13.13
N VAL A 174 -12.94 -13.89 -12.89
CA VAL A 174 -12.79 -15.22 -12.27
C VAL A 174 -11.88 -16.12 -13.12
N GLY A 175 -10.91 -16.75 -12.46
CA GLY A 175 -9.88 -17.61 -13.08
C GLY A 175 -8.64 -16.86 -13.57
N GLN A 176 -8.60 -15.53 -13.49
CA GLN A 176 -7.41 -14.75 -13.82
C GLN A 176 -6.48 -14.60 -12.60
N VAL A 177 -5.19 -14.34 -12.83
CA VAL A 177 -4.20 -14.11 -11.77
C VAL A 177 -4.52 -12.81 -11.02
N LYS A 178 -4.68 -12.88 -9.68
CA LYS A 178 -5.15 -11.75 -8.85
C LYS A 178 -4.29 -10.51 -9.05
N VAL A 179 -2.99 -10.65 -8.89
CA VAL A 179 -2.05 -9.52 -8.94
C VAL A 179 -2.02 -8.84 -10.31
N GLU A 180 -2.26 -9.59 -11.39
CA GLU A 180 -2.31 -9.07 -12.76
C GLU A 180 -3.55 -8.19 -12.98
N VAL A 181 -4.72 -8.70 -12.58
CA VAL A 181 -5.98 -7.95 -12.66
C VAL A 181 -5.95 -6.74 -11.73
N ALA A 182 -5.43 -6.90 -10.52
CA ALA A 182 -5.27 -5.82 -9.56
C ALA A 182 -4.41 -4.70 -10.14
N ALA A 183 -3.28 -5.02 -10.78
CA ALA A 183 -2.42 -4.03 -11.44
C ALA A 183 -3.16 -3.27 -12.55
N LYS A 184 -3.89 -3.98 -13.42
CA LYS A 184 -4.68 -3.36 -14.50
C LYS A 184 -5.73 -2.40 -13.94
N LYS A 185 -6.41 -2.78 -12.86
CA LYS A 185 -7.45 -1.96 -12.21
C LYS A 185 -6.86 -0.76 -11.45
N LEU A 186 -5.72 -0.94 -10.77
CA LEU A 186 -4.98 0.14 -10.13
C LEU A 186 -4.44 1.17 -11.13
N GLN A 187 -3.93 0.72 -12.28
CA GLN A 187 -3.44 1.62 -13.33
C GLN A 187 -4.56 2.53 -13.87
N LYS A 188 -5.79 2.02 -13.95
CA LYS A 188 -6.97 2.84 -14.31
C LYS A 188 -7.32 3.84 -13.21
N LEU A 189 -7.17 3.46 -11.94
CA LEU A 189 -7.48 4.29 -10.77
C LEU A 189 -6.49 5.44 -10.59
N ASN A 190 -5.20 5.17 -10.78
CA ASN A 190 -4.16 6.21 -10.80
C ASN A 190 -3.10 5.92 -11.86
N PRO A 191 -3.22 6.49 -13.07
CA PRO A 191 -2.25 6.29 -14.15
C PRO A 191 -0.84 6.80 -13.85
N ASP A 192 -0.69 7.68 -12.86
CA ASP A 192 0.59 8.28 -12.49
C ASP A 192 1.38 7.38 -11.49
N CYS A 193 0.75 6.33 -10.95
CA CYS A 193 1.37 5.34 -10.08
C CYS A 193 2.02 4.22 -10.92
N LYS A 194 3.27 3.88 -10.63
CA LYS A 194 3.97 2.74 -11.23
C LYS A 194 3.64 1.48 -10.44
N ILE A 195 2.93 0.54 -11.08
CA ILE A 195 2.57 -0.74 -10.47
C ILE A 195 3.53 -1.83 -10.92
N GLU A 196 4.22 -2.46 -9.97
CA GLU A 196 5.04 -3.66 -10.16
C GLU A 196 4.29 -4.86 -9.57
N ALA A 197 3.80 -5.74 -10.42
CA ALA A 197 3.03 -6.92 -10.01
C ALA A 197 3.88 -8.18 -10.04
N LEU A 198 3.96 -8.90 -8.92
CA LEU A 198 4.71 -10.17 -8.84
C LEU A 198 3.79 -11.31 -8.38
N ALA A 199 3.66 -12.32 -9.25
CA ALA A 199 2.91 -13.54 -8.98
C ALA A 199 3.78 -14.55 -8.21
N VAL A 200 4.11 -14.23 -6.95
CA VAL A 200 5.11 -14.96 -6.15
C VAL A 200 4.56 -15.34 -4.78
N SER A 201 4.88 -16.55 -4.33
CA SER A 201 4.59 -17.00 -2.97
C SER A 201 5.65 -16.52 -2.01
N ILE A 202 5.25 -16.09 -0.82
CA ILE A 202 6.18 -15.60 0.21
C ILE A 202 6.62 -16.74 1.12
N ASN A 203 7.93 -16.96 1.15
CA ASN A 203 8.60 -17.89 2.03
C ASN A 203 10.02 -17.36 2.35
N ASP A 204 10.80 -18.11 3.11
CA ASP A 204 12.14 -17.71 3.55
C ASP A 204 13.13 -17.42 2.41
N TYR A 205 12.87 -17.95 1.23
CA TYR A 205 13.72 -17.82 0.05
C TYR A 205 13.30 -16.62 -0.81
N THR A 206 12.00 -16.44 -1.01
CA THR A 206 11.44 -15.42 -1.91
C THR A 206 11.23 -14.07 -1.22
N ALA A 207 11.00 -14.04 0.10
CA ALA A 207 10.69 -12.82 0.83
C ALA A 207 11.80 -11.76 0.73
N LEU A 208 13.07 -12.19 0.63
CA LEU A 208 14.22 -11.29 0.54
C LEU A 208 14.18 -10.44 -0.73
N GLU A 209 14.00 -11.07 -1.89
CA GLU A 209 13.92 -10.39 -3.18
C GLU A 209 12.69 -9.46 -3.23
N VAL A 210 11.57 -9.92 -2.67
CA VAL A 210 10.29 -9.19 -2.68
C VAL A 210 10.37 -7.84 -1.96
N VAL A 211 11.02 -7.78 -0.79
CA VAL A 211 11.07 -6.55 0.02
C VAL A 211 12.20 -5.61 -0.37
N GLU A 212 13.18 -6.09 -1.14
CA GLU A 212 14.40 -5.34 -1.43
C GLU A 212 14.12 -4.01 -2.15
N GLY A 213 14.72 -2.94 -1.60
CA GLY A 213 14.63 -1.58 -2.14
C GLY A 213 13.31 -0.85 -1.88
N CYS A 214 12.45 -1.37 -1.02
CA CYS A 214 11.21 -0.71 -0.61
C CYS A 214 11.41 0.17 0.64
N ASP A 215 10.67 1.28 0.72
CA ASP A 215 10.71 2.19 1.88
C ASP A 215 9.87 1.66 3.05
N VAL A 216 8.79 0.95 2.74
CA VAL A 216 7.89 0.31 3.71
C VAL A 216 7.22 -0.90 3.08
N VAL A 217 7.01 -1.93 3.88
CA VAL A 217 6.28 -3.16 3.53
C VAL A 217 4.99 -3.22 4.33
N ILE A 218 3.89 -3.60 3.67
CA ILE A 218 2.59 -3.84 4.30
C ILE A 218 2.19 -5.30 4.09
N ASP A 219 1.90 -5.99 5.19
CA ASP A 219 1.43 -7.37 5.24
C ASP A 219 -0.08 -7.44 5.27
N ALA A 220 -0.64 -7.91 4.15
CA ALA A 220 -2.03 -8.27 4.00
C ALA A 220 -2.19 -9.78 3.70
N LEU A 221 -1.26 -10.61 4.19
CA LEU A 221 -1.30 -12.06 4.08
C LEU A 221 -2.35 -12.65 5.02
N ASP A 222 -2.73 -13.90 4.76
CA ASP A 222 -3.55 -14.72 5.64
C ASP A 222 -2.77 -15.89 6.27
N SER A 223 -1.58 -16.20 5.78
CA SER A 223 -0.71 -17.27 6.30
C SER A 223 0.19 -16.80 7.46
N VAL A 224 0.41 -17.66 8.45
CA VAL A 224 1.33 -17.41 9.56
C VAL A 224 2.79 -17.57 9.10
N ASN A 225 3.10 -18.63 8.37
CA ASN A 225 4.45 -18.92 7.88
C ASN A 225 4.96 -17.82 6.94
N ALA A 226 4.12 -17.37 6.01
CA ALA A 226 4.46 -16.27 5.11
C ALA A 226 4.75 -14.95 5.88
N ARG A 227 4.02 -14.67 6.97
CA ARG A 227 4.29 -13.50 7.82
C ARG A 227 5.63 -13.60 8.55
N TYR A 228 5.99 -14.78 9.05
CA TYR A 228 7.31 -14.98 9.66
C TYR A 228 8.45 -14.77 8.65
N ALA A 229 8.31 -15.31 7.43
CA ALA A 229 9.27 -15.10 6.35
C ALA A 229 9.41 -13.62 6.00
N LEU A 230 8.27 -12.92 5.84
CA LEU A 230 8.24 -11.49 5.53
C LEU A 230 8.87 -10.64 6.64
N ASN A 231 8.57 -10.93 7.91
CA ASN A 231 9.18 -10.29 9.06
C ASN A 231 10.70 -10.49 9.09
N LYS A 232 11.19 -11.72 8.84
CA LYS A 232 12.63 -12.00 8.75
C LYS A 232 13.30 -11.18 7.66
N ALA A 233 12.69 -11.09 6.48
CA ALA A 233 13.21 -10.31 5.37
C ALA A 233 13.27 -8.81 5.68
N CYS A 234 12.19 -8.24 6.23
CA CYS A 234 12.12 -6.83 6.61
C CYS A 234 13.16 -6.48 7.69
N VAL A 235 13.33 -7.35 8.71
CA VAL A 235 14.35 -7.15 9.75
C VAL A 235 15.76 -7.19 9.18
N LYS A 236 16.03 -8.11 8.24
CA LYS A 236 17.35 -8.23 7.59
C LYS A 236 17.71 -6.98 6.79
N TYR A 237 16.79 -6.45 6.00
CA TYR A 237 17.00 -5.23 5.21
C TYR A 237 16.77 -3.92 5.96
N ASN A 238 16.37 -4.00 7.24
CA ASN A 238 16.02 -2.84 8.06
C ASN A 238 14.90 -1.98 7.45
N ILE A 239 13.89 -2.63 6.87
CA ILE A 239 12.73 -1.99 6.24
C ILE A 239 11.53 -2.02 7.21
N PRO A 240 10.88 -0.88 7.51
CA PRO A 240 9.67 -0.83 8.30
C PRO A 240 8.55 -1.72 7.74
N PHE A 241 7.82 -2.37 8.64
CA PHE A 241 6.84 -3.40 8.33
C PHE A 241 5.53 -3.12 9.06
N VAL A 242 4.44 -2.93 8.32
CA VAL A 242 3.09 -2.74 8.88
C VAL A 242 2.31 -4.03 8.63
N THR A 243 1.59 -4.53 9.63
CA THR A 243 0.86 -5.80 9.51
C THR A 243 -0.54 -5.68 10.08
N GLY A 244 -1.48 -6.29 9.36
CA GLY A 244 -2.86 -6.43 9.74
C GLY A 244 -3.32 -7.88 9.62
N ALA A 245 -4.28 -8.26 10.45
CA ALA A 245 -5.00 -9.52 10.31
C ALA A 245 -6.46 -9.34 10.72
N ALA A 246 -7.33 -10.17 10.16
CA ALA A 246 -8.75 -10.19 10.51
C ALA A 246 -9.33 -11.60 10.38
N VAL A 247 -10.25 -11.94 11.28
CA VAL A 247 -11.00 -13.20 11.29
C VAL A 247 -12.35 -12.96 11.97
N GLY A 248 -13.44 -13.53 11.44
CA GLY A 248 -14.77 -13.25 11.94
C GLY A 248 -15.09 -11.74 11.91
N THR A 249 -15.43 -11.18 13.07
CA THR A 249 -15.68 -9.75 13.29
C THR A 249 -14.49 -9.00 13.91
N SER A 250 -13.37 -9.69 14.15
CA SER A 250 -12.23 -9.16 14.88
C SER A 250 -11.06 -8.87 13.95
N GLY A 251 -10.29 -7.84 14.29
CA GLY A 251 -9.10 -7.44 13.55
C GLY A 251 -7.97 -6.99 14.48
N GLN A 252 -6.76 -7.04 13.96
CA GLN A 252 -5.58 -6.54 14.66
C GLN A 252 -4.64 -5.83 13.68
N ALA A 253 -3.90 -4.84 14.20
CA ALA A 253 -2.85 -4.17 13.45
C ALA A 253 -1.69 -3.76 14.36
N PHE A 254 -0.47 -3.81 13.84
CA PHE A 254 0.70 -3.24 14.49
C PHE A 254 1.79 -2.86 13.49
N THR A 255 2.81 -2.15 13.96
CA THR A 255 3.94 -1.74 13.15
C THR A 255 5.25 -2.20 13.76
N VAL A 256 6.13 -2.75 12.94
CA VAL A 256 7.48 -3.16 13.30
C VAL A 256 8.46 -2.16 12.69
N LEU A 257 9.22 -1.51 13.56
CA LEU A 257 10.43 -0.78 13.22
C LEU A 257 11.61 -1.72 13.51
N PRO A 258 12.27 -2.28 12.48
CA PRO A 258 13.35 -3.25 12.67
C PRO A 258 14.40 -2.79 13.69
N LYS A 259 14.74 -3.69 14.62
CA LYS A 259 15.74 -3.48 15.69
C LYS A 259 15.41 -2.37 16.71
N GLU A 260 14.32 -1.62 16.51
CA GLU A 260 13.84 -0.58 17.43
C GLU A 260 12.63 -1.05 18.24
N SER A 261 11.62 -1.61 17.57
CA SER A 261 10.42 -2.16 18.22
C SER A 261 10.44 -3.67 18.33
N ALA A 262 9.42 -4.23 19.00
CA ALA A 262 9.12 -5.65 18.90
C ALA A 262 8.88 -6.02 17.44
N CYS A 263 9.53 -7.10 16.96
CA CYS A 263 9.21 -7.70 15.67
C CYS A 263 8.08 -8.73 15.82
N TYR A 264 7.59 -9.28 14.71
CA TYR A 264 6.51 -10.27 14.74
C TYR A 264 6.85 -11.45 15.67
N PHE A 265 8.09 -11.95 15.59
CA PHE A 265 8.57 -13.05 16.43
C PHE A 265 8.73 -12.69 17.93
N CYS A 266 8.94 -11.40 18.26
CA CYS A 266 8.92 -10.98 19.67
C CYS A 266 7.53 -11.10 20.28
N MET A 267 6.50 -10.77 19.49
CA MET A 267 5.10 -10.79 19.94
C MET A 267 4.54 -12.21 19.91
N PHE A 268 4.97 -13.00 18.93
CA PHE A 268 4.43 -14.30 18.63
C PHE A 268 5.59 -15.26 18.26
N PRO A 269 6.26 -15.90 19.23
CA PRO A 269 7.43 -16.73 18.94
C PRO A 269 7.11 -18.15 18.42
N GLU A 270 5.93 -18.69 18.72
CA GLU A 270 5.58 -20.10 18.48
C GLU A 270 4.16 -20.27 17.91
N LEU A 271 3.72 -19.39 16.98
CA LEU A 271 2.44 -19.62 16.32
C LEU A 271 2.55 -20.79 15.35
N ASN A 272 1.70 -21.79 15.56
CA ASN A 272 1.52 -22.88 14.62
C ASN A 272 0.30 -22.58 13.72
N GLU A 273 0.54 -22.51 12.41
CA GLU A 273 -0.49 -22.29 11.39
C GLU A 273 -1.64 -23.32 11.49
N ASP A 274 -1.35 -24.59 11.77
CA ASP A 274 -2.33 -25.67 11.88
C ASP A 274 -3.33 -25.49 13.04
N THR A 275 -2.96 -24.67 14.02
CA THR A 275 -3.76 -24.42 15.23
C THR A 275 -4.55 -23.12 15.17
N MET A 276 -4.33 -22.30 14.14
CA MET A 276 -4.93 -20.97 14.04
C MET A 276 -6.24 -21.02 13.25
N PRO A 277 -7.31 -20.34 13.73
CA PRO A 277 -8.55 -20.22 12.97
C PRO A 277 -8.30 -19.43 11.68
N THR A 278 -8.75 -19.98 10.55
CA THR A 278 -8.61 -19.34 9.24
C THR A 278 -9.91 -18.65 8.83
N CYS A 279 -9.81 -17.63 7.96
CA CYS A 279 -10.97 -16.96 7.36
C CYS A 279 -11.91 -17.93 6.63
N SER A 280 -11.41 -19.05 6.12
CA SER A 280 -12.20 -20.10 5.46
C SER A 280 -13.00 -20.96 6.42
N ILE A 281 -12.57 -21.07 7.68
CA ILE A 281 -13.26 -21.87 8.72
C ILE A 281 -14.25 -20.98 9.46
N GLU A 282 -13.79 -19.83 9.96
CA GLU A 282 -14.60 -18.91 10.79
C GLU A 282 -15.41 -17.91 9.96
N GLY A 283 -15.08 -17.72 8.69
CA GLY A 283 -15.57 -16.60 7.91
C GLY A 283 -14.85 -15.27 8.25
N VAL A 284 -15.22 -14.21 7.53
CA VAL A 284 -14.72 -12.86 7.80
C VAL A 284 -15.73 -11.81 7.38
N HIS A 285 -15.97 -10.83 8.23
CA HIS A 285 -16.91 -9.74 8.01
C HIS A 285 -16.24 -8.67 7.10
N PRO A 286 -16.70 -8.41 5.86
CA PRO A 286 -15.92 -7.60 4.90
C PRO A 286 -15.53 -6.19 5.38
N PRO A 287 -16.36 -5.45 6.14
CA PRO A 287 -15.96 -4.20 6.77
C PRO A 287 -14.71 -4.27 7.69
N ILE A 288 -14.45 -5.37 8.41
CA ILE A 288 -13.27 -5.42 9.29
C ILE A 288 -11.98 -5.34 8.47
N LEU A 289 -11.97 -5.93 7.27
CA LEU A 289 -10.85 -5.86 6.33
C LEU A 289 -10.58 -4.43 5.88
N SER A 290 -11.63 -3.64 5.65
CA SER A 290 -11.48 -2.23 5.25
C SER A 290 -11.00 -1.35 6.40
N ILE A 291 -11.45 -1.62 7.63
CA ILE A 291 -11.02 -0.88 8.82
C ILE A 291 -9.56 -1.17 9.13
N VAL A 292 -9.17 -2.44 9.20
CA VAL A 292 -7.78 -2.85 9.43
C VAL A 292 -6.88 -2.31 8.32
N GLY A 293 -7.24 -2.52 7.05
CA GLY A 293 -6.44 -2.03 5.92
C GLY A 293 -6.31 -0.50 5.89
N ALA A 294 -7.33 0.26 6.29
CA ALA A 294 -7.22 1.71 6.40
C ALA A 294 -6.24 2.15 7.51
N ILE A 295 -6.18 1.40 8.61
CA ILE A 295 -5.24 1.64 9.71
C ILE A 295 -3.81 1.32 9.27
N GLU A 296 -3.61 0.21 8.53
CA GLU A 296 -2.31 -0.13 7.98
C GLU A 296 -1.79 0.95 7.02
N VAL A 297 -2.66 1.48 6.15
CA VAL A 297 -2.31 2.60 5.26
C VAL A 297 -1.92 3.83 6.07
N ALA A 298 -2.67 4.17 7.13
CA ALA A 298 -2.36 5.33 7.96
C ALA A 298 -0.98 5.21 8.64
N GLU A 299 -0.60 4.02 9.11
CA GLU A 299 0.71 3.77 9.71
C GLU A 299 1.83 3.79 8.67
N ALA A 300 1.61 3.18 7.48
CA ALA A 300 2.56 3.22 6.38
C ALA A 300 2.81 4.66 5.88
N VAL A 301 1.77 5.48 5.79
CA VAL A 301 1.90 6.89 5.42
C VAL A 301 2.74 7.65 6.44
N LYS A 302 2.57 7.43 7.75
CA LYS A 302 3.45 8.05 8.76
C LYS A 302 4.91 7.70 8.54
N ILE A 303 5.22 6.43 8.26
CA ILE A 303 6.58 5.98 7.94
C ILE A 303 7.13 6.77 6.75
N ILE A 304 6.39 6.83 5.64
CA ILE A 304 6.78 7.57 4.42
C ILE A 304 7.02 9.05 4.72
N LEU A 305 6.19 9.65 5.58
CA LEU A 305 6.31 11.04 5.99
C LEU A 305 7.49 11.30 6.95
N GLY A 306 8.16 10.26 7.44
CA GLY A 306 9.25 10.35 8.42
C GLY A 306 8.75 10.57 9.85
N LYS A 307 7.53 10.13 10.15
CA LYS A 307 6.92 10.21 11.48
C LYS A 307 6.95 8.84 12.15
N LYS A 308 7.05 8.84 13.49
CA LYS A 308 6.94 7.60 14.27
C LYS A 308 5.51 7.03 14.14
N PRO A 309 5.33 5.76 13.76
CA PRO A 309 4.04 5.09 13.75
C PRO A 309 3.45 4.98 15.16
N ASN A 310 2.12 5.04 15.30
CA ASN A 310 1.46 4.96 16.61
C ASN A 310 1.45 3.53 17.17
N LEU A 311 1.47 2.54 16.28
CA LEU A 311 1.39 1.12 16.58
C LEU A 311 2.78 0.45 16.63
N SER A 312 3.86 1.24 16.72
CA SER A 312 5.22 0.68 16.88
C SER A 312 5.48 0.04 18.25
N GLU A 313 4.65 0.34 19.25
CA GLU A 313 4.84 -0.11 20.65
C GLU A 313 3.59 -0.79 21.22
N ARG A 314 2.61 -1.09 20.36
CA ARG A 314 1.35 -1.70 20.77
C ARG A 314 0.68 -2.43 19.62
N ILE A 315 -0.07 -3.47 19.94
CA ILE A 315 -1.03 -4.11 19.04
C ILE A 315 -2.37 -3.44 19.25
N LEU A 316 -2.99 -2.98 18.17
CA LEU A 316 -4.38 -2.55 18.16
C LEU A 316 -5.26 -3.77 17.93
N HIS A 317 -6.29 -3.93 18.75
CA HIS A 317 -7.34 -4.93 18.63
C HIS A 317 -8.66 -4.21 18.33
N ILE A 318 -9.40 -4.73 17.37
CA ILE A 318 -10.65 -4.16 16.87
C ILE A 318 -11.70 -5.26 16.90
N ASP A 319 -12.86 -4.97 17.49
CA ASP A 319 -14.00 -5.86 17.52
C ASP A 319 -15.22 -5.14 16.93
N LEU A 320 -15.79 -5.66 15.84
CA LEU A 320 -16.98 -5.05 15.24
C LEU A 320 -18.29 -5.38 15.96
N GLU A 321 -18.33 -6.41 16.79
CA GLU A 321 -19.54 -6.77 17.53
C GLU A 321 -19.82 -5.75 18.63
N SER A 322 -18.78 -5.38 19.40
CA SER A 322 -18.89 -4.34 20.43
C SER A 322 -18.50 -2.94 19.94
N LEU A 323 -17.89 -2.84 18.75
CA LEU A 323 -17.23 -1.62 18.23
C LEU A 323 -16.11 -1.09 19.14
N ASP A 324 -15.40 -2.00 19.81
CA ASP A 324 -14.29 -1.66 20.69
C ASP A 324 -12.95 -1.60 19.96
N PHE A 325 -12.14 -0.61 20.35
CA PHE A 325 -10.77 -0.41 19.90
C PHE A 325 -9.86 -0.40 21.13
N ASN A 326 -9.19 -1.52 21.39
CA ASN A 326 -8.32 -1.70 22.53
C ASN A 326 -6.87 -1.90 22.09
N SER A 327 -5.90 -1.61 22.96
CA SER A 327 -4.49 -1.82 22.60
C SER A 327 -3.68 -2.46 23.71
N THR A 328 -2.78 -3.36 23.32
CA THR A 328 -1.85 -4.04 24.22
C THR A 328 -0.44 -3.59 23.92
N ARG A 329 0.32 -3.13 24.93
CA ARG A 329 1.72 -2.72 24.74
C ARG A 329 2.61 -3.90 24.40
N THR A 330 3.62 -3.66 23.57
CA THR A 330 4.59 -4.66 23.14
C THR A 330 6.01 -4.19 23.42
N PHE A 331 6.90 -5.14 23.72
CA PHE A 331 8.29 -4.85 24.03
C PHE A 331 9.20 -5.73 23.18
N ARG A 332 10.27 -5.12 22.66
CA ARG A 332 11.30 -5.86 21.94
C ARG A 332 12.00 -6.80 22.91
N ALA A 333 12.14 -8.08 22.54
CA ALA A 333 12.93 -9.04 23.29
C ALA A 333 14.40 -8.98 22.83
N ASP A 334 15.34 -8.81 23.75
CA ASP A 334 16.77 -8.67 23.44
C ASP A 334 17.40 -9.99 22.94
N GLU A 335 16.87 -11.11 23.40
CA GLU A 335 17.23 -12.47 23.00
C GLU A 335 16.39 -12.98 21.82
N CYS A 336 15.56 -12.15 21.18
CA CYS A 336 14.80 -12.55 19.99
C CYS A 336 15.76 -13.10 18.91
N PRO A 337 15.52 -14.28 18.34
CA PRO A 337 16.42 -14.86 17.37
C PRO A 337 16.31 -14.24 15.96
N ILE A 338 15.35 -13.32 15.76
CA ILE A 338 15.17 -12.58 14.50
C ILE A 338 15.78 -11.18 14.58
N CYS A 339 15.40 -10.37 15.58
CA CYS A 339 15.80 -8.96 15.69
C CYS A 339 16.72 -8.67 16.89
N GLY A 340 17.12 -9.68 17.63
CA GLY A 340 17.94 -9.62 18.84
C GLY A 340 19.25 -10.41 18.72
N THR A 341 19.74 -10.90 19.85
CA THR A 341 21.01 -11.63 19.97
C THR A 341 20.85 -13.15 19.92
N GLY A 342 19.61 -13.65 19.93
CA GLY A 342 19.30 -15.08 19.86
C GLY A 342 19.73 -15.70 18.53
N LYS A 343 19.78 -17.04 18.51
CA LYS A 343 20.07 -17.81 17.29
C LYS A 343 18.88 -18.72 16.98
N LEU A 344 18.46 -18.75 15.72
CA LEU A 344 17.53 -19.76 15.22
C LEU A 344 18.28 -21.07 14.98
N GLU A 345 17.63 -22.20 15.29
CA GLU A 345 18.04 -23.48 14.72
C GLU A 345 17.71 -23.49 13.22
N VAL A 346 18.66 -23.91 12.40
CA VAL A 346 18.49 -23.98 10.94
C VAL A 346 17.73 -25.25 10.61
N VAL A 347 16.48 -25.11 10.17
CA VAL A 347 15.70 -26.22 9.60
C VAL A 347 16.25 -26.55 8.20
N GLN A 348 16.26 -27.83 7.84
CA GLN A 348 16.74 -28.29 6.52
C GLN A 348 15.88 -27.71 5.38
N LYS A 349 16.53 -27.32 4.27
CA LYS A 349 15.90 -26.79 3.07
C LYS A 349 15.13 -27.90 2.34
N GLU A 350 13.80 -27.82 2.34
CA GLU A 350 12.93 -28.59 1.44
C GLU A 350 13.00 -28.04 0.01
N GLU A 351 12.76 -28.87 -1.01
CA GLU A 351 12.85 -28.46 -2.42
C GLU A 351 11.51 -27.87 -2.90
N LEU A 352 10.38 -28.33 -2.35
CA LEU A 352 9.04 -27.76 -2.54
C LEU A 352 8.39 -27.43 -1.20
N ILE A 353 7.75 -26.27 -1.12
CA ILE A 353 6.86 -25.91 -0.02
C ILE A 353 5.43 -26.16 -0.47
N LEU A 354 4.69 -26.95 0.31
CA LEU A 354 3.26 -27.18 0.12
C LEU A 354 2.44 -26.45 1.18
N GLU A 355 1.39 -25.78 0.73
CA GLU A 355 0.39 -25.17 1.62
C GLU A 355 -1.00 -25.60 1.16
N GLU A 356 -1.76 -26.27 2.03
CA GLU A 356 -3.17 -26.55 1.76
C GLU A 356 -4.00 -25.27 1.93
N LEU A 357 -4.87 -25.03 0.95
CA LEU A 357 -5.67 -23.83 0.84
C LEU A 357 -7.14 -24.18 1.03
N CYS A 358 -7.66 -23.76 2.17
CA CYS A 358 -9.03 -24.06 2.55
C CYS A 358 -10.07 -23.27 1.72
N GLY A 359 -11.15 -23.94 1.30
CA GLY A 359 -12.38 -23.31 0.82
C GLY A 359 -12.45 -22.96 -0.68
N ARG A 360 -11.51 -23.42 -1.51
CA ARG A 360 -11.34 -22.89 -2.87
C ARG A 360 -12.32 -23.43 -3.93
N ASN A 361 -12.82 -24.68 -3.82
CA ASN A 361 -13.59 -25.29 -4.93
C ASN A 361 -14.70 -26.27 -4.53
N ARG A 362 -15.82 -25.79 -3.96
CA ARG A 362 -17.01 -26.62 -3.67
C ARG A 362 -16.70 -27.90 -2.84
N GLY A 363 -15.73 -27.79 -1.93
CA GLY A 363 -15.27 -28.91 -1.09
C GLY A 363 -14.07 -29.69 -1.62
N LYS A 364 -13.53 -29.36 -2.80
CA LYS A 364 -12.28 -29.94 -3.29
C LYS A 364 -11.07 -29.34 -2.57
N ARG A 365 -10.14 -30.20 -2.13
CA ARG A 365 -8.85 -29.79 -1.56
C ARG A 365 -8.05 -29.02 -2.61
N THR A 366 -7.33 -28.01 -2.17
CA THR A 366 -6.52 -27.15 -3.05
C THR A 366 -5.18 -26.93 -2.41
N TYR A 367 -4.11 -27.02 -3.19
CA TYR A 367 -2.74 -26.89 -2.70
C TYR A 367 -2.02 -25.81 -3.47
N SER A 368 -1.22 -25.03 -2.76
CA SER A 368 -0.22 -24.16 -3.34
C SER A 368 1.11 -24.86 -3.24
N ILE A 369 1.76 -25.01 -4.38
CA ILE A 369 3.07 -25.64 -4.50
C ILE A 369 4.05 -24.56 -4.91
N THR A 370 5.08 -24.34 -4.09
CA THR A 370 6.09 -23.32 -4.33
C THR A 370 7.48 -23.94 -4.32
N PRO A 371 8.24 -23.89 -5.43
CA PRO A 371 9.64 -24.28 -5.41
C PRO A 371 10.48 -23.30 -4.60
N THR A 372 11.45 -23.81 -3.84
CA THR A 372 12.33 -22.94 -3.05
C THR A 372 13.30 -22.14 -3.91
N ASP A 373 13.61 -22.61 -5.11
CA ASP A 373 14.35 -21.89 -6.14
C ASP A 373 13.39 -21.57 -7.32
N THR A 374 13.21 -20.29 -7.64
CA THR A 374 12.31 -19.86 -8.73
C THR A 374 12.89 -20.18 -10.10
N PHE A 375 12.03 -20.47 -11.08
CA PHE A 375 12.43 -20.72 -12.47
C PHE A 375 11.37 -20.22 -13.45
N GLU A 376 11.77 -19.94 -14.69
CA GLU A 376 10.84 -19.57 -15.76
C GLU A 376 10.09 -20.80 -16.28
N LEU A 377 8.77 -20.72 -16.30
CA LEU A 377 7.88 -21.77 -16.79
C LEU A 377 7.95 -21.87 -18.33
N ASP A 378 8.22 -23.07 -18.84
CA ASP A 378 8.05 -23.38 -20.26
C ASP A 378 6.56 -23.63 -20.56
N VAL A 379 5.86 -22.54 -20.87
CA VAL A 379 4.41 -22.53 -21.11
C VAL A 379 4.00 -23.49 -22.24
N ASP A 380 4.81 -23.59 -23.29
CA ASP A 380 4.51 -24.45 -24.45
C ASP A 380 4.64 -25.92 -24.08
N ALA A 381 5.72 -26.30 -23.37
CA ALA A 381 5.92 -27.67 -22.91
C ALA A 381 4.80 -28.10 -21.95
N VAL A 382 4.50 -27.28 -20.95
CA VAL A 382 3.45 -27.56 -19.96
C VAL A 382 2.08 -27.66 -20.62
N THR A 383 1.77 -26.77 -21.57
CA THR A 383 0.51 -26.82 -22.33
C THR A 383 0.36 -28.09 -23.17
N ASN A 384 1.45 -28.55 -23.80
CA ASN A 384 1.43 -29.77 -24.60
C ASN A 384 1.22 -31.01 -23.73
N ILE A 385 1.90 -31.11 -22.59
CA ILE A 385 1.72 -32.21 -21.62
C ILE A 385 0.29 -32.20 -21.06
N ALA A 386 -0.21 -31.02 -20.70
CA ALA A 386 -1.56 -30.83 -20.20
C ALA A 386 -2.64 -31.33 -21.18
N LYS A 387 -2.54 -30.94 -22.46
CA LYS A 387 -3.46 -31.38 -23.52
C LYS A 387 -3.43 -32.90 -23.71
N GLN A 388 -2.25 -33.52 -23.68
CA GLN A 388 -2.12 -34.99 -23.74
C GLN A 388 -2.80 -35.70 -22.57
N LYS A 389 -2.89 -35.03 -21.42
CA LYS A 389 -3.56 -35.53 -20.20
C LYS A 389 -5.02 -35.13 -20.09
N GLY A 390 -5.59 -34.52 -21.13
CA GLY A 390 -7.01 -34.15 -21.19
C GLY A 390 -7.36 -32.85 -20.47
N PHE A 391 -6.36 -32.03 -20.11
CA PHE A 391 -6.62 -30.68 -19.62
C PHE A 391 -6.97 -29.74 -20.79
N LEU A 392 -7.97 -28.89 -20.56
CA LEU A 392 -8.30 -27.75 -21.39
C LEU A 392 -7.59 -26.52 -20.83
N VAL A 393 -7.00 -25.71 -21.69
CA VAL A 393 -6.42 -24.41 -21.30
C VAL A 393 -7.56 -23.41 -21.19
N ASP A 394 -7.79 -22.89 -19.98
CA ASP A 394 -8.80 -21.88 -19.73
C ASP A 394 -8.27 -20.47 -19.99
N ASN A 395 -7.03 -20.21 -19.57
CA ASN A 395 -6.42 -18.89 -19.67
C ASN A 395 -4.90 -19.01 -19.81
N GLN A 396 -4.32 -18.16 -20.65
CA GLN A 396 -2.88 -17.97 -20.79
C GLN A 396 -2.60 -16.46 -20.76
N GLY A 397 -2.16 -15.98 -19.60
CA GLY A 397 -1.85 -14.57 -19.36
C GLY A 397 -0.36 -14.26 -19.36
N ASP A 398 -0.02 -13.02 -19.08
CA ASP A 398 1.38 -12.57 -19.03
C ASP A 398 2.12 -13.10 -17.79
N LEU A 399 1.42 -13.49 -16.73
CA LEU A 399 2.03 -13.95 -15.48
C LEU A 399 1.77 -15.42 -15.14
N GLY A 400 0.92 -16.12 -15.91
CA GLY A 400 0.59 -17.52 -15.61
C GLY A 400 -0.26 -18.23 -16.67
N LEU A 401 -0.46 -19.52 -16.44
CA LEU A 401 -1.21 -20.46 -17.28
C LEU A 401 -2.20 -21.24 -16.41
N SER A 402 -3.48 -21.15 -16.72
CA SER A 402 -4.55 -21.88 -16.03
C SER A 402 -5.19 -22.92 -16.94
N MET A 403 -5.36 -24.12 -16.41
CA MET A 403 -5.87 -25.29 -17.11
C MET A 403 -6.74 -26.15 -16.21
N ARG A 404 -7.72 -26.85 -16.79
CA ARG A 404 -8.62 -27.73 -16.03
C ARG A 404 -9.03 -28.98 -16.77
N THR A 405 -9.43 -29.99 -16.00
CA THR A 405 -10.30 -31.08 -16.44
C THR A 405 -11.68 -30.89 -15.79
N ASN A 406 -12.55 -31.90 -15.87
CA ASN A 406 -13.80 -31.91 -15.11
C ASN A 406 -13.56 -31.90 -13.58
N ASP A 407 -12.46 -32.53 -13.15
CA ASP A 407 -12.22 -32.80 -11.74
C ASP A 407 -11.07 -32.00 -11.12
N LEU A 408 -10.10 -31.60 -11.92
CA LEU A 408 -8.87 -30.95 -11.49
C LEU A 408 -8.72 -29.57 -12.14
N SER A 409 -8.10 -28.62 -11.45
CA SER A 409 -7.64 -27.37 -12.05
C SER A 409 -6.22 -27.08 -11.58
N VAL A 410 -5.36 -26.61 -12.48
CA VAL A 410 -3.99 -26.23 -12.19
C VAL A 410 -3.72 -24.86 -12.77
N SER A 411 -3.25 -23.94 -11.94
CA SER A 411 -2.82 -22.61 -12.36
C SER A 411 -1.35 -22.43 -12.03
N PHE A 412 -0.50 -22.47 -13.05
CA PHE A 412 0.93 -22.20 -12.93
C PHE A 412 1.22 -20.71 -13.04
N MET A 413 2.11 -20.21 -12.18
CA MET A 413 2.72 -18.91 -12.31
C MET A 413 4.03 -19.03 -13.09
N LYS A 414 4.42 -17.96 -13.80
CA LYS A 414 5.65 -17.97 -14.61
C LYS A 414 6.92 -18.28 -13.82
N LYS A 415 6.93 -17.99 -12.52
CA LYS A 415 8.06 -18.24 -11.62
C LYS A 415 8.08 -19.65 -10.99
N GLY A 416 7.23 -20.55 -11.47
CA GLY A 416 7.24 -21.96 -11.11
C GLY A 416 6.26 -22.36 -10.03
N SER A 417 5.69 -21.44 -9.25
CA SER A 417 4.63 -21.80 -8.30
C SER A 417 3.35 -22.25 -9.02
N ALA A 418 2.53 -23.07 -8.35
CA ALA A 418 1.26 -23.51 -8.89
C ALA A 418 0.18 -23.62 -7.82
N VAL A 419 -1.06 -23.33 -8.20
CA VAL A 419 -2.26 -23.66 -7.42
C VAL A 419 -2.92 -24.88 -8.05
N VAL A 420 -3.05 -25.97 -7.29
CA VAL A 420 -3.55 -27.28 -7.72
C VAL A 420 -4.83 -27.61 -6.98
N VAL A 421 -5.95 -27.66 -7.70
CA VAL A 421 -7.31 -27.87 -7.20
C VAL A 421 -7.78 -29.28 -7.53
N GLY A 422 -8.40 -29.96 -6.56
CA GLY A 422 -8.97 -31.29 -6.70
C GLY A 422 -8.08 -32.52 -6.44
N PRO A 423 -6.76 -32.43 -6.14
CA PRO A 423 -6.01 -33.62 -5.79
C PRO A 423 -6.48 -34.18 -4.42
N LYS A 424 -6.21 -35.46 -4.19
CA LYS A 424 -6.69 -36.20 -3.00
C LYS A 424 -5.95 -35.82 -1.73
N ASP A 425 -4.64 -35.64 -1.87
CA ASP A 425 -3.67 -35.38 -0.80
C ASP A 425 -2.47 -34.61 -1.38
N GLU A 426 -1.50 -34.35 -0.50
CA GLU A 426 -0.27 -33.62 -0.83
C GLU A 426 0.57 -34.35 -1.88
N ASP A 427 0.71 -35.67 -1.75
CA ASP A 427 1.47 -36.50 -2.69
C ASP A 427 0.85 -36.48 -4.10
N ASP A 428 -0.48 -36.54 -4.20
CA ASP A 428 -1.22 -36.42 -5.46
C ASP A 428 -1.06 -35.03 -6.08
N ALA A 429 -1.03 -33.97 -5.26
CA ALA A 429 -0.79 -32.61 -5.71
C ALA A 429 0.63 -32.42 -6.29
N ILE A 430 1.66 -32.90 -5.57
CA ILE A 430 3.06 -32.86 -6.00
C ILE A 430 3.25 -33.69 -7.28
N SER A 431 2.67 -34.89 -7.31
CA SER A 431 2.73 -35.77 -8.47
C SER A 431 2.13 -35.09 -9.70
N LEU A 432 0.97 -34.46 -9.56
CA LEU A 432 0.33 -33.73 -10.66
C LEU A 432 1.16 -32.55 -11.14
N TYR A 433 1.70 -31.76 -10.22
CA TYR A 433 2.57 -30.62 -10.51
C TYR A 433 3.83 -31.02 -11.28
N ASN A 434 4.60 -31.99 -10.76
CA ASN A 434 5.80 -32.51 -11.41
C ASN A 434 5.49 -33.14 -12.77
N CYS A 435 4.36 -33.86 -12.84
CA CYS A 435 3.93 -34.49 -14.08
C CYS A 435 3.60 -33.48 -15.17
N LEU A 436 2.92 -32.38 -14.84
CA LEU A 436 2.61 -31.30 -15.79
C LEU A 436 3.82 -30.46 -16.16
N LEU A 437 4.78 -30.29 -15.24
CA LEU A 437 6.06 -29.65 -15.53
C LEU A 437 6.98 -30.48 -16.43
N GLY A 438 6.78 -31.80 -16.50
CA GLY A 438 7.66 -32.71 -17.22
C GLY A 438 9.04 -32.90 -16.57
N LYS A 439 9.19 -32.50 -15.30
CA LYS A 439 10.39 -32.67 -14.48
C LYS A 439 10.02 -32.98 -13.03
N GLU A 440 10.88 -33.69 -12.33
CA GLU A 440 10.67 -34.06 -10.93
C GLU A 440 11.42 -33.08 -10.01
N ILE A 441 10.69 -32.43 -9.09
CA ILE A 441 11.24 -31.63 -7.99
C ILE A 441 10.77 -32.33 -6.70
N LYS A 442 11.68 -32.64 -5.78
CA LYS A 442 11.30 -33.36 -4.55
C LYS A 442 10.63 -32.39 -3.58
N ALA A 443 9.72 -32.90 -2.75
CA ALA A 443 9.25 -32.15 -1.59
C ALA A 443 10.34 -32.15 -0.53
#